data_AF-A0A7C7UQH0-F1
#
_entry.id   AF-A0A7C7UQH0-F1
#
_cell.length_a   1.000
_cell.length_b   1.000
_cell.length_c   1.000
_cell.angle_alpha   90.00
_cell.angle_beta   90.00
_cell.angle_gamma   90.00
#
_symmetry.space_group_name_H-M   'P 1'
#
loop_
_entity.id
_entity.type
_entity.pdbx_description
1 polymer ?
#
loop_
_entity_poly.entity_id
_entity_poly.type
_entity_poly.pdbx_seq_one_letter_code
_entity_poly.pdbx_strand_id
1 'polypeptide(L)' 'QCVVPSTWNASPRDANGQPGAYEASLIGTPVADPEKPLEVLRTIHSFDPCMACAVHILEPGGREIVRVKVV' A
#
# COMPACT_ATOMS: atom_id res chain seq x y z
N GLN A 1 -2.18 -9.07 18.10
CA GLN A 1 -2.70 -8.96 16.72
C GLN A 1 -2.96 -7.49 16.46
N CYS A 2 -2.47 -6.97 15.33
CA CYS A 2 -2.61 -5.58 14.96
C CYS A 2 -3.40 -5.53 13.65
N VAL A 3 -4.45 -4.73 13.59
CA VAL A 3 -5.15 -4.42 12.34
C VAL A 3 -5.07 -2.92 12.21
N VAL A 4 -4.28 -2.44 11.24
CA VAL A 4 -3.95 -1.01 11.12
C VAL A 4 -4.56 -0.41 9.86
N PRO A 5 -4.67 0.93 9.74
CA PRO A 5 -5.34 1.57 8.61
C PRO A 5 -4.78 1.14 7.24
N SER A 6 -3.46 1.08 7.07
CA SER A 6 -2.85 0.64 5.81
C SER A 6 -3.09 -0.85 5.52
N THR A 7 -3.38 -1.69 6.52
CA THR A 7 -3.79 -3.10 6.29
C THR A 7 -5.15 -3.16 5.57
N TRP A 8 -6.07 -2.24 5.88
CA TRP A 8 -7.35 -2.14 5.18
C TRP A 8 -7.20 -1.54 3.78
N ASN A 9 -6.44 -0.45 3.66
CA ASN A 9 -6.35 0.26 2.39
C ASN A 9 -5.55 -0.52 1.33
N ALA A 10 -4.44 -1.15 1.75
CA ALA A 10 -3.55 -1.93 0.90
C ALA A 10 -3.88 -3.45 0.93
N SER A 11 -5.08 -3.82 1.38
CA SER A 11 -5.48 -5.24 1.38
C SER A 11 -5.50 -5.78 -0.05
N PRO A 12 -5.04 -7.03 -0.27
CA PRO A 12 -5.28 -7.70 -1.54
C PRO A 12 -6.78 -8.05 -1.68
N ARG A 13 -7.12 -8.73 -2.76
CA ARG A 13 -8.46 -9.30 -2.94
C ARG A 13 -8.84 -10.24 -1.81
N ASP A 14 -10.10 -10.15 -1.39
CA ASP A 14 -10.66 -11.07 -0.39
C ASP A 14 -10.99 -12.46 -0.98
N ALA A 15 -11.52 -13.35 -0.14
CA ALA A 15 -11.88 -14.71 -0.55
C ALA A 15 -12.97 -14.77 -1.64
N ASN A 16 -13.74 -13.69 -1.83
CA ASN A 16 -14.74 -13.55 -2.87
C ASN A 16 -14.20 -12.82 -4.11
N GLY A 17 -12.91 -12.46 -4.11
CA GLY A 17 -12.26 -11.74 -5.20
C GLY A 17 -12.48 -10.23 -5.20
N GLN A 18 -13.06 -9.67 -4.13
CA GLN A 18 -13.36 -8.24 -4.03
C GLN A 18 -12.06 -7.44 -3.87
N PRO A 19 -11.83 -6.40 -4.70
CA PRO A 19 -10.62 -5.59 -4.61
C PRO A 19 -10.56 -4.77 -3.31
N GLY A 20 -9.34 -4.59 -2.79
CA GLY A 20 -9.07 -3.66 -1.70
C GLY A 20 -9.15 -2.19 -2.15
N ALA A 21 -9.02 -1.25 -1.21
CA ALA A 21 -9.21 0.17 -1.51
C ALA A 21 -8.22 0.69 -2.57
N TYR A 22 -6.95 0.30 -2.51
CA TYR A 22 -5.95 0.67 -3.52
C TYR A 22 -6.31 0.13 -4.90
N GLU A 23 -6.60 -1.16 -5.01
CA GLU A 23 -6.99 -1.79 -6.27
C GLU A 23 -8.23 -1.13 -6.87
N ALA A 24 -9.26 -0.86 -6.06
CA ALA A 24 -10.49 -0.22 -6.50
C ALA A 24 -10.26 1.23 -6.94
N SER A 25 -9.42 1.99 -6.23
CA SER A 25 -9.16 3.40 -6.52
C SER A 25 -8.46 3.66 -7.85
N LEU A 26 -7.73 2.67 -8.37
CA LEU A 26 -6.99 2.78 -9.62
C LEU A 26 -7.86 2.48 -10.85
N ILE A 27 -9.04 1.87 -10.68
CA ILE A 27 -9.92 1.51 -11.81
C ILE A 27 -10.35 2.79 -12.53
N GLY A 28 -10.05 2.87 -13.82
CA GLY A 28 -10.40 4.02 -14.66
C GLY A 28 -9.49 5.23 -14.50
N THR A 29 -8.37 5.14 -13.76
CA THR A 29 -7.39 6.22 -13.69
C THR A 29 -6.74 6.41 -15.08
N PRO A 30 -6.82 7.60 -15.69
CA PRO A 30 -6.15 7.86 -16.95
C PRO A 30 -4.64 7.85 -16.73
N VAL A 31 -3.90 7.30 -17.69
CA VAL A 31 -2.42 7.26 -17.68
C VAL A 31 -1.93 7.84 -18.99
N ALA A 32 -1.30 9.02 -18.93
CA ALA A 32 -0.80 9.70 -20.12
C ALA A 32 0.45 9.02 -20.71
N ASP A 33 1.35 8.55 -19.84
CA ASP A 33 2.57 7.82 -20.22
C ASP A 33 2.72 6.57 -19.33
N PRO A 34 2.49 5.36 -19.87
CA PRO A 34 2.62 4.12 -19.10
C PRO A 34 4.02 3.85 -18.54
N GLU A 35 5.08 4.37 -19.18
CA GLU A 35 6.46 4.24 -18.69
C GLU A 35 6.72 5.19 -17.51
N LYS A 36 5.85 6.19 -17.29
CA LYS A 36 5.93 7.19 -16.21
C LYS A 36 4.55 7.43 -15.59
N PRO A 37 3.97 6.46 -14.87
CA PRO A 37 2.58 6.47 -14.44
C PRO A 37 2.36 7.40 -13.22
N LEU A 38 2.48 8.70 -13.43
CA LEU A 38 2.36 9.72 -12.40
C LEU A 38 0.97 9.70 -11.73
N GLU A 39 -0.07 9.43 -12.50
CA GLU A 39 -1.45 9.39 -12.04
C GLU A 39 -1.69 8.25 -11.06
N VAL A 40 -1.07 7.08 -11.28
CA VAL A 40 -1.09 5.95 -10.35
C VAL A 40 -0.44 6.34 -9.03
N LEU A 41 0.74 6.97 -9.08
CA LEU A 41 1.45 7.44 -7.88
C LEU A 41 0.63 8.48 -7.12
N ARG A 42 0.00 9.43 -7.81
CA ARG A 42 -0.87 10.45 -7.18
C ARG A 42 -2.04 9.81 -6.44
N THR A 43 -2.73 8.86 -7.04
CA THR A 43 -3.85 8.16 -6.40
C THR A 43 -3.39 7.39 -5.18
N ILE A 44 -2.32 6.59 -5.28
CA ILE A 44 -1.84 5.79 -4.14
C ILE A 44 -1.26 6.65 -3.01
N HIS A 45 -0.49 7.69 -3.32
CA HIS A 45 0.05 8.59 -2.29
C HIS A 45 -1.03 9.41 -1.58
N SER A 46 -2.22 9.59 -2.17
CA SER A 46 -3.34 10.25 -1.49
C SER A 46 -3.83 9.50 -0.24
N PHE A 47 -3.49 8.21 -0.12
CA PHE A 47 -3.81 7.38 1.04
C PHE A 47 -2.71 7.35 2.11
N ASP A 48 -1.60 8.08 1.93
CA ASP A 48 -0.44 8.09 2.82
C ASP A 48 0.05 6.67 3.19
N PRO A 49 0.56 5.89 2.20
CA PRO A 49 0.88 4.48 2.38
C PRO A 49 2.04 4.25 3.37
N CYS A 50 1.76 3.56 4.48
CA CYS A 50 2.78 3.04 5.40
C CYS A 50 2.89 1.51 5.29
N MET A 51 3.82 1.01 4.46
CA MET A 51 4.04 -0.44 4.31
C MET A 51 4.57 -1.09 5.58
N ALA A 52 5.40 -0.37 6.35
CA ALA A 52 5.88 -0.85 7.64
C ALA A 52 4.73 -1.11 8.63
N CYS A 53 3.70 -0.27 8.58
CA CYS A 53 2.49 -0.40 9.39
C CYS A 53 1.65 -1.58 8.89
N ALA A 54 1.39 -1.64 7.57
CA ALA A 54 0.51 -2.63 6.95
C ALA A 54 0.89 -4.09 7.24
N VAL A 55 2.20 -4.39 7.26
CA VAL A 55 2.73 -5.75 7.50
C VAL A 55 3.54 -5.87 8.81
N HIS A 56 3.50 -4.84 9.65
CA HIS A 56 4.06 -4.83 11.01
C HIS A 56 5.56 -5.16 11.11
N ILE A 57 6.41 -4.52 10.29
CA ILE A 57 7.88 -4.67 10.42
C ILE A 57 8.47 -3.88 11.60
N LEU A 58 7.62 -3.31 12.46
CA LEU A 58 8.00 -2.55 13.65
C LEU A 58 7.57 -3.32 14.90
N GLU A 59 8.54 -3.68 15.74
CA GLU A 59 8.29 -4.32 17.03
C GLU A 59 8.02 -3.25 18.11
N PRO A 60 7.08 -3.45 19.06
CA PRO A 60 6.78 -2.48 20.12
C PRO A 60 7.99 -2.06 20.98
N GLY A 61 9.04 -2.88 21.03
CA GLY A 61 10.29 -2.61 21.76
C GLY A 61 11.33 -1.80 20.99
N GLY A 62 11.03 -1.33 19.77
CA GLY A 62 11.95 -0.52 18.96
C GLY A 62 13.15 -1.28 18.39
N ARG A 63 13.14 -2.62 18.46
CA ARG A 63 14.19 -3.45 17.87
C ARG A 63 14.03 -3.48 16.35
N GLU A 64 15.13 -3.24 15.65
CA GLU A 64 15.19 -3.30 14.19
C GLU A 64 15.00 -4.76 13.74
N ILE A 65 13.88 -5.04 13.03
CA ILE A 65 13.58 -6.39 12.54
C ILE A 65 14.32 -6.65 11.23
N VAL A 66 14.36 -5.66 10.32
CA VAL A 66 15.04 -5.79 9.03
C VAL A 66 15.46 -4.41 8.50
N ARG A 67 16.63 -4.33 7.86
CA ARG A 67 17.12 -3.14 7.15
C ARG A 67 17.07 -3.37 5.66
N VAL A 68 16.32 -2.53 4.94
CA VAL A 68 16.30 -2.54 3.48
C VAL A 68 16.98 -1.27 2.98
N LYS A 69 18.04 -1.43 2.19
CA LYS A 69 18.70 -0.33 1.48
C LYS A 69 18.30 -0.41 0.02
N VAL A 70 17.58 0.60 -0.46
CA VAL A 70 17.26 0.75 -1.88
C VAL A 70 18.43 1.51 -2.52
N VAL A 71 18.99 0.95 -3.60
CA VAL A 71 20.06 1.54 -4.43
C VAL A 71 19.47 2.26 -5.62
#